data_AF-A0A6B2SJT3-F1
#
_entry.id   AF-A0A6B2SJT3-F1
#
_cell.length_a   1.000
_cell.length_b   1.000
_cell.length_c   1.000
_cell.angle_alpha   90.00
_cell.angle_beta   90.00
_cell.angle_gamma   90.00
#
_symmetry.space_group_name_H-M   'P 1'
#
loop_
_entity.id
_entity.type
_entity.pdbx_description
1 polymer ?
#
loop_
_entity_poly.entity_id
_entity_poly.type
_entity_poly.pdbx_seq_one_letter_code
_entity_poly.pdbx_strand_id
1 'polypeptide(L)'
;TAAVEPSGEGVEHDVPDSVRILLGDGTPETYVEYDELVAGGVELDWRRTPDGVVHAATLEGVAAGLAWAAGQWPRRFEVAALLEDPSRTEELARDRWFD
;
A
#
# COMPACT_ATOMS: atom_id res chain seq x y z
N THR A 1 -4.99 14.01 15.66
CA THR A 1 -4.71 13.50 14.31
C THR A 1 -5.64 14.20 13.35
N ALA A 2 -5.12 14.90 12.34
CA ALA A 2 -5.97 15.53 11.31
C ALA A 2 -6.80 14.47 10.60
N ALA A 3 -8.08 14.77 10.35
CA ALA A 3 -8.96 13.93 9.54
C ALA A 3 -8.45 13.89 8.10
N VAL A 4 -8.71 12.77 7.41
CA VAL A 4 -8.47 12.68 5.97
C VAL A 4 -9.60 13.44 5.29
N GLU A 5 -9.25 14.34 4.38
CA GLU A 5 -10.14 15.12 3.53
C GLU A 5 -9.84 14.72 2.08
N PRO A 6 -10.33 13.55 1.62
CA PRO A 6 -10.11 13.15 0.24
C PRO A 6 -10.89 14.08 -0.72
N SER A 7 -10.34 14.34 -1.90
CA SER A 7 -11.15 14.85 -2.99
C SER A 7 -11.86 13.65 -3.67
N GLY A 8 -13.20 13.60 -3.57
CA GLY A 8 -14.03 12.55 -4.17
C GLY A 8 -14.34 11.33 -3.29
N GLU A 9 -15.12 10.40 -3.84
CA GLU A 9 -15.43 9.09 -3.23
C GLU A 9 -14.32 8.11 -3.64
N GLY A 10 -13.40 7.80 -2.72
CA GLY A 10 -12.30 6.88 -2.98
C GLY A 10 -12.78 5.48 -3.38
N VAL A 11 -11.93 4.74 -4.08
CA VAL A 11 -12.23 3.40 -4.58
C VAL A 11 -11.56 2.37 -3.68
N GLU A 12 -12.34 1.45 -3.11
CA GLU A 12 -11.81 0.33 -2.34
C GLU A 12 -11.26 -0.75 -3.29
N HIS A 13 -10.09 -1.28 -2.94
CA HIS A 13 -9.40 -2.33 -3.66
C HIS A 13 -8.97 -3.44 -2.70
N ASP A 14 -9.07 -4.69 -3.14
CA ASP A 14 -8.44 -5.82 -2.47
C ASP A 14 -6.92 -5.74 -2.61
N VAL A 15 -6.19 -6.06 -1.54
CA VAL A 15 -4.73 -6.23 -1.61
C VAL A 15 -4.42 -7.53 -2.37
N PRO A 16 -3.63 -7.48 -3.46
CA PRO A 16 -3.29 -8.68 -4.22
C PRO A 16 -2.65 -9.77 -3.37
N ASP A 17 -2.96 -11.03 -3.67
CA ASP A 17 -2.41 -12.19 -2.96
C ASP A 17 -0.88 -12.20 -2.91
N SER A 18 -0.23 -11.80 -4.00
CA SER A 18 1.24 -11.68 -4.07
C SER A 18 1.80 -10.72 -3.03
N VAL A 19 1.13 -9.60 -2.79
CA VAL A 19 1.48 -8.61 -1.76
C VAL A 19 1.22 -9.17 -0.36
N ARG A 20 0.08 -9.85 -0.15
CA ARG A 20 -0.23 -10.51 1.14
C ARG A 20 0.77 -11.61 1.46
N ILE A 21 1.20 -12.39 0.48
CA ILE A 21 2.27 -13.40 0.62
C ILE A 21 3.62 -12.73 0.95
N LEU A 22 3.94 -11.61 0.28
CA LEU A 22 5.19 -10.88 0.51
C LEU A 22 5.29 -10.30 1.92
N LEU A 23 4.20 -9.72 2.42
CA LEU A 23 4.16 -8.94 3.66
C LEU A 23 3.68 -9.75 4.88
N GLY A 24 2.95 -10.86 4.67
CA GLY A 24 2.48 -11.78 5.71
C GLY A 24 1.15 -11.37 6.36
N ASP A 25 0.78 -12.06 7.44
CA ASP A 25 -0.53 -11.96 8.10
C ASP A 25 -0.88 -10.57 8.65
N GLY A 26 0.10 -9.67 8.77
CA GLY A 26 -0.11 -8.28 9.19
C GLY A 26 -0.62 -7.35 8.07
N THR A 27 -0.78 -7.85 6.85
CA THR A 27 -1.19 -7.06 5.69
C THR A 27 -2.69 -6.76 5.74
N PRO A 28 -3.12 -5.50 5.55
CA PRO A 28 -4.53 -5.19 5.36
C PRO A 28 -5.17 -6.01 4.22
N GLU A 29 -6.46 -6.31 4.35
CA GLU A 29 -7.21 -7.00 3.28
C GLU A 29 -7.53 -6.06 2.12
N THR A 30 -7.81 -4.79 2.44
CA THR A 30 -8.18 -3.76 1.47
C THR A 30 -7.41 -2.46 1.71
N TYR A 31 -7.40 -1.61 0.68
CA TYR A 31 -6.99 -0.21 0.74
C TYR A 31 -7.96 0.65 -0.06
N VAL A 32 -7.92 1.97 0.14
CA VAL A 32 -8.74 2.92 -0.60
C VAL A 32 -7.84 3.85 -1.40
N GLU A 33 -8.06 3.91 -2.71
CA GLU A 33 -7.35 4.77 -3.65
C GLU A 33 -8.16 6.03 -3.99
N TYR A 34 -7.46 7.14 -4.18
CA TYR A 34 -8.03 8.44 -4.53
C TYR A 34 -7.22 9.05 -5.66
N ASP A 35 -7.83 9.94 -6.45
CA ASP A 35 -7.07 10.76 -7.40
C ASP A 35 -6.16 11.77 -6.66
N GLU A 36 -6.62 12.26 -5.50
CA GLU A 36 -5.86 13.15 -4.62
C GLU A 36 -6.29 12.93 -3.16
N LEU A 37 -5.31 12.96 -2.26
CA LEU A 37 -5.51 12.72 -0.84
C LEU A 37 -4.99 13.92 -0.04
N VAL A 38 -5.89 14.65 0.61
CA VAL A 38 -5.55 15.80 1.45
C VAL A 38 -5.84 15.49 2.91
N ALA A 39 -5.04 16.02 3.84
CA ALA A 39 -5.37 16.00 5.26
C ALA A 39 -4.93 17.30 5.93
N GLY A 40 -5.88 18.11 6.40
CA GLY A 40 -5.58 19.40 7.01
C GLY A 40 -4.93 20.38 6.03
N GLY A 41 -5.37 20.34 4.76
CA GLY A 41 -4.84 21.18 3.69
C GLY A 41 -3.47 20.79 3.15
N VAL A 42 -2.96 19.59 3.48
CA VAL A 42 -1.69 19.05 2.95
C VAL A 42 -1.98 17.83 2.09
N GLU A 43 -1.49 17.83 0.85
CA GLU A 43 -1.50 16.66 -0.04
C GLU A 43 -0.58 15.57 0.49
N LEU A 44 -1.02 14.33 0.40
CA LEU A 44 -0.33 13.14 0.89
C LEU A 44 -0.34 12.04 -0.16
N ASP A 45 0.75 11.30 -0.28
CA ASP A 45 0.76 10.06 -1.08
C ASP A 45 -0.06 8.95 -0.42
N TRP A 46 -0.02 8.88 0.92
CA TRP A 46 -0.75 7.89 1.70
C TRP A 46 -0.97 8.29 3.14
N ARG A 47 -1.94 7.64 3.77
CA ARG A 47 -2.23 7.75 5.20
C ARG A 47 -2.94 6.52 5.71
N ARG A 48 -2.55 6.04 6.89
CA ARG A 48 -3.33 5.06 7.64
C ARG A 48 -4.19 5.75 8.69
N THR A 49 -5.47 5.45 8.71
CA THR A 49 -6.44 6.00 9.68
C THR A 49 -6.55 5.11 10.93
N PRO A 50 -7.11 5.61 12.05
CA PRO A 50 -7.18 4.85 13.30
C PRO A 50 -8.02 3.56 13.25
N ASP A 51 -8.98 3.49 12.34
CA ASP A 51 -9.75 2.28 11.98
C ASP A 51 -8.92 1.25 11.20
N GLY A 52 -7.68 1.58 10.84
CA GLY A 52 -6.70 0.67 10.28
C GLY A 52 -6.60 0.68 8.76
N VAL A 53 -7.49 1.41 8.08
CA VAL A 53 -7.56 1.53 6.62
C VAL A 53 -6.38 2.33 6.09
N VAL A 54 -5.82 1.87 4.97
CA VAL A 54 -4.81 2.60 4.19
C VAL A 54 -5.53 3.37 3.09
N HIS A 55 -5.34 4.69 3.08
CA HIS A 55 -5.77 5.60 2.03
C HIS A 55 -4.53 6.04 1.24
N ALA A 56 -4.61 6.08 -0.09
CA ALA A 56 -3.49 6.51 -0.93
C ALA A 56 -3.94 7.23 -2.20
N ALA A 57 -3.07 8.08 -2.74
CA ALA A 57 -3.30 8.79 -4.00
C ALA A 57 -2.33 8.39 -5.12
N THR A 58 -1.37 7.51 -4.81
CA THR A 58 -0.37 7.03 -5.76
C THR A 58 -0.09 5.55 -5.53
N LEU A 59 0.38 4.85 -6.56
CA LEU A 59 0.77 3.44 -6.45
C LEU A 59 1.90 3.27 -5.41
N GLU A 60 2.87 4.17 -5.39
CA GLU A 60 3.93 4.23 -4.39
C GLU A 60 3.37 4.50 -2.98
N GLY A 61 2.33 5.32 -2.88
CA GLY A 61 1.58 5.57 -1.65
C GLY A 61 0.90 4.31 -1.12
N VAL A 62 0.20 3.57 -1.99
CA VAL A 62 -0.40 2.27 -1.64
C VAL A 62 0.71 1.34 -1.12
N ALA A 63 1.82 1.23 -1.85
CA ALA A 63 2.92 0.36 -1.49
C ALA A 63 3.56 0.73 -0.14
N ALA A 64 3.78 2.02 0.10
CA ALA A 64 4.30 2.55 1.36
C ALA A 64 3.32 2.31 2.52
N GLY A 65 2.03 2.54 2.31
CA GLY A 65 0.99 2.35 3.32
C GLY A 65 0.81 0.90 3.74
N LEU A 66 0.77 -0.03 2.77
CA LEU A 66 0.68 -1.46 3.05
C LEU A 66 1.95 -1.99 3.76
N ALA A 67 3.13 -1.61 3.27
CA ALA A 67 4.39 -2.00 3.91
C ALA A 67 4.51 -1.45 5.34
N TRP A 68 4.05 -0.21 5.57
CA TRP A 68 4.02 0.37 6.91
C TRP A 68 3.01 -0.36 7.82
N ALA A 69 1.81 -0.63 7.33
CA ALA A 69 0.76 -1.31 8.08
C ALA A 69 1.17 -2.73 8.51
N ALA A 70 1.91 -3.44 7.66
CA ALA A 70 2.46 -4.77 7.95
C ALA A 70 3.77 -4.75 8.78
N GLY A 71 4.31 -3.57 9.13
CA GLY A 71 5.59 -3.46 9.83
C GLY A 71 6.81 -3.86 8.99
N GLN A 72 6.67 -3.84 7.67
CA GLN A 72 7.65 -4.28 6.68
C GLN A 72 8.11 -3.12 5.78
N TRP A 73 8.30 -1.92 6.34
CA TRP A 73 8.70 -0.70 5.60
C TRP A 73 9.82 -0.87 4.55
N PRO A 74 10.88 -1.69 4.78
CA PRO A 74 11.90 -1.92 3.77
C PRO A 74 11.37 -2.49 2.45
N ARG A 75 10.24 -3.21 2.47
CA ARG A 75 9.66 -3.94 1.33
C ARG A 75 8.80 -3.09 0.38
N ARG A 76 8.66 -1.79 0.64
CA ARG A 76 7.73 -0.92 -0.12
C ARG A 76 8.02 -0.87 -1.63
N PHE A 77 9.26 -1.09 -2.06
CA PHE A 77 9.59 -1.12 -3.49
C PHE A 77 9.21 -2.44 -4.15
N GLU A 78 9.39 -3.57 -3.46
CA GLU A 78 8.89 -4.87 -3.91
C GLU A 78 7.36 -4.89 -3.99
N VAL A 79 6.69 -4.24 -3.03
CA VAL A 79 5.23 -4.07 -3.08
C VAL A 79 4.83 -3.24 -4.30
N ALA A 80 5.49 -2.11 -4.57
CA ALA A 80 5.21 -1.30 -5.76
C ALA A 80 5.39 -2.11 -7.05
N ALA A 81 6.45 -2.91 -7.16
CA ALA A 81 6.66 -3.80 -8.30
C ALA A 81 5.55 -4.85 -8.47
N LEU A 82 5.02 -5.39 -7.37
CA LEU A 82 3.91 -6.36 -7.40
C LEU A 82 2.55 -5.70 -7.69
N LEU A 83 2.35 -4.46 -7.28
CA LEU A 83 1.14 -3.69 -7.63
C LEU A 83 1.14 -3.29 -9.10
N GLU A 84 2.30 -2.94 -9.65
CA GLU A 84 2.49 -2.64 -11.08
C GLU A 84 2.31 -3.90 -11.94
N ASP A 85 2.87 -5.03 -11.49
CA ASP A 85 2.76 -6.32 -12.18
C ASP A 85 2.68 -7.49 -11.16
N PRO A 86 1.46 -7.98 -10.88
CA PRO A 86 1.24 -9.07 -9.94
C PRO A 86 1.93 -10.38 -10.32
N SER A 87 2.34 -10.56 -11.60
CA SER A 87 3.00 -11.78 -12.08
C SER A 87 4.49 -11.85 -11.71
N ARG A 88 5.12 -10.74 -11.29
CA ARG A 88 6.55 -10.69 -10.86
C ARG A 88 6.88 -11.44 -9.57
N THR A 89 5.90 -12.10 -8.95
CA THR A 89 6.07 -12.86 -7.69
C THR A 89 7.21 -13.90 -7.79
N GLU A 90 7.37 -14.56 -8.95
CA GLU A 90 8.41 -15.59 -9.16
C GLU A 90 9.81 -15.01 -9.35
N GLU A 91 9.93 -13.76 -9.81
CA GLU A 91 11.21 -13.08 -10.05
C GLU A 91 11.79 -12.54 -8.73
N LEU A 92 10.97 -11.88 -7.92
CA LEU A 92 11.35 -11.39 -6.58
C LEU A 92 11.71 -12.51 -5.60
N ALA A 93 11.17 -13.72 -5.80
CA ALA A 93 11.53 -14.89 -5.01
C ALA A 93 12.91 -15.47 -5.36
N ARG A 94 13.40 -15.29 -6.60
CA ARG A 94 14.72 -15.78 -7.04
C ARG A 94 15.88 -14.92 -6.54
N ASP A 95 15.71 -13.61 -6.44
CA ASP A 95 16.74 -12.73 -5.85
C ASP A 95 17.02 -13.03 -4.37
N ARG A 96 16.13 -13.77 -3.69
CA ARG A 96 16.33 -14.23 -2.31
C ARG A 96 17.28 -15.43 -2.16
N TRP A 97 17.70 -16.07 -3.26
CA TRP A 97 18.59 -17.25 -3.23
C TRP A 97 20.08 -16.91 -3.42
N PHE A 98 20.45 -15.63 -3.38
CA PHE A 98 21.85 -15.19 -3.39
C PHE A 98 22.20 -14.43 -2.10
N ASP A 99 22.21 -15.15 -0.97
CA ASP A 99 22.98 -14.83 0.25
C ASP A 99 23.43 -16.16 0.91
#